data_AF-A0A8T2I2B2-F1
#
_entry.id   AF-A0A8T2I2B2-F1
#
_cell.length_a   1.000
_cell.length_b   1.000
_cell.length_c   1.000
_cell.angle_alpha   90.00
_cell.angle_beta   90.00
_cell.angle_gamma   90.00
#
_symmetry.space_group_name_H-M   'P 1'
#
loop_
_entity.id
_entity.type
_entity.pdbx_description
1 polymer ?
#
loop_
_entity_poly.entity_id
_entity_poly.type
_entity_poly.pdbx_seq_one_letter_code
_entity_poly.pdbx_strand_id
1 'polypeptide(L)'
;MTHPIDLGATSLRSVSGEIINAASLWISNPVLVVCLRRPGCLLCREEAIHLWNERQKFESMGIRMVCILHEWRDKEVEGFHPAFWGGELYFDEAKNFHAAVHGGKIKRGNVLDLLNPFSRAWKNMRRAKESNTVKESNLIGDGLTMGGVMIISTGGKIEYAFPEATFGDHAPFEELLAAAKKAAGK
;
A
#
# COMPACT_ATOMS: atom_id res chain seq x y z
N MET A 1 -10.61 -11.99 22.11
CA MET A 1 -9.34 -12.51 21.57
C MET A 1 -9.45 -12.41 20.06
N THR A 2 -8.68 -11.55 19.40
CA THR A 2 -8.65 -11.50 17.93
C THR A 2 -7.73 -12.61 17.47
N HIS A 3 -8.26 -13.58 16.73
CA HIS A 3 -7.42 -14.58 16.06
C HIS A 3 -6.43 -13.85 15.13
N PRO A 4 -5.16 -14.27 15.06
CA PRO A 4 -4.23 -13.71 14.09
C PRO A 4 -4.80 -13.91 12.68
N ILE A 5 -4.78 -12.85 11.88
CA ILE A 5 -5.22 -12.90 10.48
C ILE A 5 -4.26 -13.84 9.75
N ASP A 6 -4.77 -14.96 9.22
CA ASP A 6 -4.03 -15.77 8.27
C ASP A 6 -4.00 -15.03 6.93
N LEU A 7 -2.96 -14.21 6.76
CA LEU A 7 -2.82 -13.38 5.57
C LEU A 7 -2.66 -14.26 4.33
N GLY A 8 -2.03 -15.43 4.44
CA GLY A 8 -1.86 -16.38 3.34
C GLY A 8 -3.19 -16.89 2.80
N ALA A 9 -4.14 -17.22 3.67
CA ALA A 9 -5.47 -17.68 3.28
C ALA A 9 -6.34 -16.63 2.55
N THR A 10 -5.93 -15.36 2.51
CA THR A 10 -6.72 -14.26 1.93
C THR A 10 -6.89 -14.46 0.42
N SER A 11 -8.14 -14.40 -0.06
CA SER A 11 -8.45 -14.38 -1.48
C SER A 11 -8.25 -12.99 -2.07
N LEU A 12 -7.46 -12.90 -3.13
CA LEU A 12 -7.16 -11.65 -3.83
C LEU A 12 -7.63 -11.73 -5.26
N ARG A 13 -8.38 -10.73 -5.72
CA ARG A 13 -8.83 -10.64 -7.12
C ARG A 13 -7.94 -9.69 -7.91
N SER A 14 -7.36 -10.15 -9.01
CA SER A 14 -6.51 -9.33 -9.89
C SER A 14 -7.34 -8.42 -10.81
N VAL A 15 -6.66 -7.56 -11.58
CA VAL A 15 -7.30 -6.73 -12.63
C VAL A 15 -7.97 -7.57 -13.72
N SER A 16 -7.46 -8.77 -14.02
CA SER A 16 -8.09 -9.68 -14.99
C SER A 16 -9.29 -10.45 -14.43
N GLY A 17 -9.61 -10.27 -13.15
CA GLY A 17 -10.66 -11.00 -12.44
C GLY A 17 -10.24 -12.36 -11.89
N GLU A 18 -8.98 -12.76 -12.08
CA GLU A 18 -8.43 -13.98 -11.49
C GLU A 18 -8.40 -13.88 -9.97
N ILE A 19 -8.80 -14.96 -9.29
CA ILE A 19 -8.73 -15.05 -7.82
C ILE A 19 -7.54 -15.92 -7.45
N ILE A 20 -6.63 -15.38 -6.66
CA ILE A 20 -5.47 -16.09 -6.12
C ILE A 20 -5.53 -16.15 -4.59
N ASN A 21 -4.81 -17.11 -4.02
CA ASN A 21 -4.50 -17.13 -2.60
C ASN A 21 -3.29 -16.22 -2.34
N ALA A 22 -3.36 -15.34 -1.33
CA ALA A 22 -2.33 -14.36 -1.04
C ALA A 22 -0.94 -14.97 -0.76
N ALA A 23 -0.85 -16.22 -0.28
CA ALA A 23 0.44 -16.89 -0.10
C ALA A 23 1.26 -17.00 -1.39
N SER A 24 0.60 -17.04 -2.55
CA SER A 24 1.27 -17.02 -3.86
C SER A 24 2.08 -15.73 -4.11
N LEU A 25 1.80 -14.65 -3.38
CA LEU A 25 2.57 -13.42 -3.47
C LEU A 25 4.01 -13.60 -2.96
N TRP A 26 4.23 -14.47 -1.98
CA TRP A 26 5.52 -14.67 -1.30
C TRP A 26 6.00 -16.12 -1.25
N ILE A 27 5.44 -17.01 -2.07
CA ILE A 27 5.82 -18.43 -2.05
C ILE A 27 7.27 -18.63 -2.53
N SER A 28 7.69 -17.86 -3.54
CA SER A 28 9.02 -17.99 -4.16
C SER A 28 9.96 -16.83 -3.84
N ASN A 29 9.42 -15.63 -3.63
CA ASN A 29 10.19 -14.40 -3.45
C ASN A 29 9.60 -13.57 -2.30
N PRO A 30 10.40 -12.83 -1.53
CA PRO A 30 9.86 -11.82 -0.65
C PRO A 30 9.09 -10.74 -1.45
N VAL A 31 8.12 -10.09 -0.80
CA VAL A 31 7.23 -9.12 -1.45
C VAL A 31 7.09 -7.84 -0.62
N LEU A 32 7.17 -6.70 -1.28
CA LEU A 32 6.73 -5.40 -0.78
C LEU A 32 5.28 -5.19 -1.19
N VAL A 33 4.42 -4.97 -0.20
CA VAL A 33 2.98 -4.78 -0.37
C VAL A 33 2.63 -3.34 -0.02
N VAL A 34 2.06 -2.62 -0.98
CA VAL A 34 1.47 -1.29 -0.77
C VAL A 34 -0.03 -1.45 -0.51
N CYS A 35 -0.48 -1.21 0.72
CA CYS A 35 -1.89 -1.18 1.08
C CYS A 35 -2.45 0.21 0.76
N LEU A 36 -2.95 0.41 -0.45
CA LEU A 36 -3.36 1.73 -0.92
C LEU A 36 -4.66 2.17 -0.22
N ARG A 37 -4.73 3.43 0.21
CA ARG A 37 -5.98 3.97 0.77
C ARG A 37 -7.08 4.11 -0.27
N ARG A 38 -6.78 4.72 -1.42
CA ARG A 38 -7.70 4.80 -2.56
C ARG A 38 -7.00 5.24 -3.85
N PRO A 39 -7.43 4.77 -5.03
CA PRO A 39 -6.72 5.01 -6.28
C PRO A 39 -6.74 6.46 -6.79
N GLY A 40 -7.84 7.19 -6.55
CA GLY A 40 -8.03 8.56 -7.06
C GLY A 40 -7.28 9.66 -6.29
N CYS A 41 -6.78 9.39 -5.09
CA CYS A 41 -6.30 10.43 -4.18
C CYS A 41 -4.91 10.94 -4.51
N LEU A 42 -4.72 12.26 -4.44
CA LEU A 42 -3.41 12.93 -4.62
C LEU A 42 -2.29 12.27 -3.81
N LEU A 43 -2.49 12.12 -2.49
CA LEU A 43 -1.48 11.57 -1.58
C LEU A 43 -1.13 10.12 -1.93
N CYS A 44 -2.13 9.31 -2.28
CA CYS A 44 -1.95 7.89 -2.59
C CYS A 44 -1.25 7.69 -3.94
N ARG A 45 -1.59 8.52 -4.93
CA ARG A 45 -0.91 8.54 -6.23
C ARG A 45 0.54 8.97 -6.09
N GLU A 46 0.81 9.95 -5.23
CA GLU A 46 2.16 10.44 -4.99
C GLU A 46 3.06 9.39 -4.30
N GLU A 47 2.55 8.68 -3.30
CA GLU A 47 3.25 7.52 -2.71
C GLU A 47 3.52 6.42 -3.73
N ALA A 48 2.50 6.04 -4.52
CA ALA A 48 2.61 5.00 -5.53
C ALA A 48 3.69 5.33 -6.58
N ILE A 49 3.73 6.57 -7.09
CA ILE A 49 4.78 7.03 -8.01
C ILE A 49 6.15 6.92 -7.36
N HIS A 50 6.31 7.42 -6.13
CA HIS A 50 7.61 7.41 -5.45
C HIS A 50 8.15 5.99 -5.27
N LEU A 51 7.33 5.04 -4.81
CA LEU A 51 7.75 3.65 -4.67
C LEU A 51 8.00 2.98 -6.02
N TRP A 52 7.13 3.21 -7.00
CA TRP A 52 7.24 2.57 -8.32
C TRP A 52 8.44 3.06 -9.13
N ASN A 53 8.82 4.33 -8.98
CA ASN A 53 10.04 4.88 -9.60
C ASN A 53 11.31 4.24 -9.02
N GLU A 54 11.27 3.84 -7.76
CA GLU A 54 12.38 3.22 -7.05
C GLU A 54 12.40 1.68 -7.13
N ARG A 55 11.47 1.08 -7.89
CA ARG A 55 11.25 -0.37 -7.93
C ARG A 55 12.51 -1.19 -8.21
N GLN A 56 13.41 -0.71 -9.07
CA GLN A 56 14.64 -1.44 -9.42
C GLN A 56 15.52 -1.73 -8.20
N LYS A 57 15.50 -0.88 -7.17
CA LYS A 57 16.23 -1.12 -5.92
C LYS A 57 15.68 -2.34 -5.19
N PHE A 58 14.37 -2.59 -5.26
CA PHE A 58 13.71 -3.76 -4.68
C PHE A 58 13.82 -4.98 -5.60
N GLU A 59 13.51 -4.83 -6.89
CA GLU A 59 13.52 -5.93 -7.87
C GLU A 59 14.91 -6.56 -8.02
N SER A 60 15.99 -5.78 -7.99
CA SER A 60 17.37 -6.30 -8.00
C SER A 60 17.74 -7.10 -6.75
N MET A 61 16.97 -6.95 -5.67
CA MET A 61 17.05 -7.79 -4.47
C MET A 61 16.21 -9.08 -4.57
N GLY A 62 15.44 -9.26 -5.65
CA GLY A 62 14.46 -10.33 -5.78
C GLY A 62 13.13 -10.02 -5.08
N ILE A 63 12.89 -8.77 -4.70
CA ILE A 63 11.66 -8.36 -4.02
C ILE A 63 10.59 -8.08 -5.07
N ARG A 64 9.50 -8.83 -5.01
CA ARG A 64 8.28 -8.54 -5.78
C ARG A 64 7.60 -7.31 -5.22
N MET A 65 6.96 -6.49 -6.04
CA MET A 65 6.19 -5.32 -5.59
C MET A 65 4.74 -5.43 -6.04
N VAL A 66 3.80 -5.34 -5.10
CA VAL A 66 2.35 -5.42 -5.39
C VAL A 66 1.59 -4.32 -4.65
N CYS A 67 0.47 -3.92 -5.22
CA CYS A 67 -0.46 -2.98 -4.61
C CYS A 67 -1.79 -3.68 -4.29
N ILE A 68 -2.33 -3.43 -3.11
CA ILE A 68 -3.57 -4.04 -2.62
C ILE A 68 -4.60 -2.93 -2.35
N LEU A 69 -5.80 -3.11 -2.91
CA LEU A 69 -6.96 -2.26 -2.71
C LEU A 69 -7.95 -2.91 -1.74
N HIS A 70 -8.55 -2.11 -0.86
CA HIS A 70 -9.66 -2.53 0.01
C HIS A 70 -11.04 -2.14 -0.54
N GLU A 71 -11.08 -1.33 -1.60
CA GLU A 71 -12.28 -0.94 -2.33
C GLU A 71 -11.97 -0.99 -3.83
N TRP A 72 -12.87 -1.59 -4.61
CA TRP A 72 -12.74 -1.69 -6.06
C TRP A 72 -13.80 -0.85 -6.77
N ARG A 73 -13.36 0.07 -7.62
CA ARG A 73 -14.23 0.87 -8.50
C ARG A 73 -13.56 0.99 -9.85
N ASP A 74 -14.20 0.47 -10.90
CA ASP A 74 -13.55 0.27 -12.20
C ASP A 74 -12.89 1.54 -12.74
N LYS A 75 -13.61 2.67 -12.77
CA LYS A 75 -13.05 3.97 -13.21
C LYS A 75 -11.85 4.46 -12.39
N GLU A 76 -11.85 4.20 -11.08
CA GLU A 76 -10.74 4.61 -10.22
C GLU A 76 -9.53 3.70 -10.42
N VAL A 77 -9.76 2.40 -10.64
CA VAL A 77 -8.71 1.42 -10.94
C VAL A 77 -8.10 1.70 -12.31
N GLU A 78 -8.90 1.90 -13.35
CA GLU A 78 -8.47 2.28 -14.70
C GLU A 78 -7.65 3.58 -14.69
N GLY A 79 -8.10 4.58 -13.92
CA GLY A 79 -7.38 5.85 -13.77
C GLY A 79 -6.10 5.76 -12.93
N PHE A 80 -5.86 4.66 -12.22
CA PHE A 80 -4.70 4.48 -11.35
C PHE A 80 -3.66 3.53 -11.97
N HIS A 81 -4.09 2.38 -12.47
CA HIS A 81 -3.23 1.35 -13.06
C HIS A 81 -3.43 1.30 -14.58
N PRO A 82 -2.38 1.43 -15.40
CA PRO A 82 -0.97 1.37 -15.03
C PRO A 82 -0.30 2.74 -14.76
N ALA A 83 -1.05 3.85 -14.81
CA ALA A 83 -0.49 5.21 -14.87
C ALA A 83 0.36 5.61 -13.65
N PHE A 84 -0.03 5.21 -12.44
CA PHE A 84 0.63 5.54 -11.16
C PHE A 84 1.28 4.33 -10.50
N TRP A 85 0.87 3.12 -10.91
CA TRP A 85 1.43 1.85 -10.46
C TRP A 85 1.41 0.88 -11.63
N GLY A 86 2.59 0.52 -12.14
CA GLY A 86 2.72 -0.39 -13.28
C GLY A 86 2.90 -1.86 -12.90
N GLY A 87 2.87 -2.17 -11.60
CA GLY A 87 3.02 -3.52 -11.08
C GLY A 87 1.68 -4.20 -10.84
N GLU A 88 1.72 -5.39 -10.27
CA GLU A 88 0.51 -6.15 -9.98
C GLU A 88 -0.38 -5.42 -8.97
N LEU A 89 -1.68 -5.46 -9.23
CA LEU A 89 -2.71 -4.80 -8.43
C LEU A 89 -3.80 -5.83 -8.11
N TYR A 90 -4.14 -5.94 -6.83
CA TYR A 90 -5.18 -6.84 -6.37
C TYR A 90 -6.21 -6.16 -5.48
N PHE A 91 -7.40 -6.73 -5.45
CA PHE A 91 -8.48 -6.41 -4.54
C PHE A 91 -8.55 -7.42 -3.42
N ASP A 92 -8.48 -6.93 -2.19
CA ASP A 92 -8.75 -7.69 -0.97
C ASP A 92 -10.10 -7.22 -0.39
N GLU A 93 -11.17 -7.96 -0.72
CA GLU A 93 -12.53 -7.64 -0.24
C GLU A 93 -12.65 -7.75 1.29
N ALA A 94 -11.90 -8.66 1.90
CA ALA A 94 -11.89 -8.87 3.35
C ALA A 94 -11.09 -7.80 4.11
N LYS A 95 -10.26 -7.03 3.39
CA LYS A 95 -9.38 -5.97 3.94
C LYS A 95 -8.38 -6.50 4.96
N ASN A 96 -8.02 -7.78 4.83
CA ASN A 96 -7.04 -8.45 5.68
C ASN A 96 -5.66 -7.80 5.60
N PHE A 97 -5.23 -7.33 4.43
CA PHE A 97 -3.96 -6.61 4.28
C PHE A 97 -3.97 -5.26 5.01
N HIS A 98 -5.04 -4.48 4.85
CA HIS A 98 -5.23 -3.21 5.58
C HIS A 98 -5.37 -3.44 7.09
N ALA A 99 -5.96 -4.55 7.53
CA ALA A 99 -5.96 -4.90 8.94
C ALA A 99 -4.56 -5.33 9.42
N ALA A 100 -3.84 -6.15 8.65
CA ALA A 100 -2.54 -6.70 9.00
C ALA A 100 -1.47 -5.61 9.16
N VAL A 101 -1.39 -4.65 8.23
CA VAL A 101 -0.43 -3.52 8.33
C VAL A 101 -0.65 -2.67 9.58
N HIS A 102 -1.87 -2.67 10.12
CA HIS A 102 -2.28 -1.99 11.35
C HIS A 102 -2.37 -2.91 12.59
N GLY A 103 -1.74 -4.09 12.56
CA GLY A 103 -1.67 -4.99 13.72
C GLY A 103 -2.96 -5.80 13.98
N GLY A 104 -3.71 -6.09 12.92
CA GLY A 104 -4.88 -6.97 12.94
C GLY A 104 -6.23 -6.27 12.98
N LYS A 105 -6.29 -4.94 12.82
CA LYS A 105 -7.54 -4.16 12.79
C LYS A 105 -7.47 -3.06 11.75
N ILE A 106 -8.54 -2.87 11.00
CA ILE A 106 -8.65 -1.77 10.03
C ILE A 106 -8.60 -0.44 10.78
N LYS A 107 -7.62 0.40 10.45
CA LYS A 107 -7.50 1.75 11.00
C LYS A 107 -8.31 2.73 10.14
N ARG A 108 -9.04 3.61 10.82
CA ARG A 108 -9.71 4.77 10.22
C ARG A 108 -8.93 6.04 10.55
N GLY A 109 -8.75 6.89 9.56
CA GLY A 109 -8.11 8.19 9.68
C GLY A 109 -8.97 9.17 10.46
N ASN A 110 -8.31 10.11 11.13
CA ASN A 110 -8.98 11.11 11.94
C ASN A 110 -9.32 12.34 11.08
N VAL A 111 -10.61 12.59 10.85
CA VAL A 111 -11.07 13.76 10.07
C VAL A 111 -10.63 15.09 10.68
N LEU A 112 -10.40 15.15 12.00
CA LEU A 112 -9.92 16.36 12.67
C LEU A 112 -8.50 16.74 12.21
N ASP A 113 -7.68 15.78 11.77
CA ASP A 113 -6.35 16.07 11.22
C ASP A 113 -6.45 16.86 9.91
N LEU A 114 -7.56 16.76 9.18
CA LEU A 114 -7.83 17.56 7.98
C LEU A 114 -8.34 18.97 8.31
N LEU A 115 -8.84 19.20 9.52
CA LEU A 115 -9.34 20.51 9.97
C LEU A 115 -8.22 21.39 10.55
N ASN A 116 -7.14 20.79 11.06
CA ASN A 116 -6.01 21.53 11.62
C ASN A 116 -4.92 21.79 10.56
N PRO A 117 -4.74 23.03 10.05
CA PRO A 117 -3.75 23.35 9.02
C PRO A 117 -2.29 23.13 9.45
N PHE A 118 -2.02 23.01 10.76
CA PHE A 118 -0.70 22.69 11.30
C PHE A 118 -0.44 21.19 11.46
N SER A 119 -1.43 20.34 11.12
CA SER A 119 -1.30 18.90 11.21
C SER A 119 -0.28 18.35 10.21
N ARG A 120 0.18 17.13 10.48
CA ARG A 120 1.05 16.40 9.57
C ARG A 120 0.32 16.02 8.26
N ALA A 121 -1.00 15.79 8.29
CA ALA A 121 -1.79 15.60 7.07
C ALA A 121 -1.69 16.79 6.12
N TRP A 122 -1.74 18.02 6.65
CA TRP A 122 -1.58 19.24 5.84
C TRP A 122 -0.15 19.41 5.31
N LYS A 123 0.87 19.05 6.09
CA LYS A 123 2.26 19.01 5.61
C LYS A 123 2.42 18.00 4.47
N ASN A 124 1.83 16.81 4.59
CA ASN A 124 1.85 15.78 3.56
C ASN A 124 1.10 16.25 2.30
N MET A 125 -0.04 16.91 2.46
CA MET A 125 -0.80 17.52 1.35
C MET A 125 0.01 18.59 0.62
N ARG A 126 0.71 19.45 1.38
CA ARG A 126 1.57 20.48 0.81
C ARG A 126 2.73 19.86 0.03
N ARG A 127 3.43 18.87 0.61
CA ARG A 127 4.49 18.09 -0.05
C ARG A 127 4.03 17.49 -1.37
N ALA A 128 2.89 16.82 -1.39
CA ALA A 128 2.37 16.19 -2.60
C ALA A 128 1.93 17.19 -3.68
N LYS A 129 1.47 18.39 -3.29
CA LYS A 129 1.17 19.46 -4.25
C LYS A 129 2.44 20.10 -4.82
N GLU A 130 3.42 20.36 -3.96
CA GLU A 130 4.69 20.99 -4.34
C GLU A 130 5.57 20.08 -5.19
N SER A 131 5.45 18.75 -5.06
CA SER A 131 6.17 17.80 -5.93
C SER A 131 5.71 17.84 -7.39
N ASN A 132 4.48 18.29 -7.66
CA ASN A 132 3.87 18.40 -8.98
C ASN A 132 3.91 17.08 -9.81
N THR A 133 4.01 15.94 -9.13
CA THR A 133 4.08 14.61 -9.77
C THR A 133 2.71 14.08 -10.21
N VAL A 134 1.64 14.51 -9.53
CA VAL A 134 0.27 14.10 -9.79
C VAL A 134 -0.53 15.28 -10.35
N LYS A 135 -0.87 15.22 -11.64
CA LYS A 135 -1.61 16.29 -12.33
C LYS A 135 -3.11 16.25 -12.09
N GLU A 136 -3.66 15.06 -11.89
CA GLU A 136 -5.09 14.83 -11.70
C GLU A 136 -5.33 13.95 -10.48
N SER A 137 -6.34 14.30 -9.69
CA SER A 137 -6.76 13.53 -8.53
C SER A 137 -8.22 13.84 -8.18
N ASN A 138 -8.86 12.94 -7.43
CA ASN A 138 -10.21 13.09 -6.94
C ASN A 138 -10.31 12.53 -5.49
N LEU A 139 -11.51 12.59 -4.90
CA LEU A 139 -11.80 12.06 -3.57
C LEU A 139 -12.87 10.95 -3.59
N ILE A 140 -13.08 10.29 -4.73
CA ILE A 140 -14.07 9.23 -4.92
C ILE A 140 -13.64 7.98 -4.14
N GLY A 141 -14.62 7.28 -3.55
CA GLY A 141 -14.41 6.09 -2.71
C GLY A 141 -14.26 6.39 -1.23
N ASP A 142 -13.93 5.36 -0.45
CA ASP A 142 -13.72 5.44 0.98
C ASP A 142 -12.42 6.20 1.31
N GLY A 143 -12.58 7.45 1.76
CA GLY A 143 -11.48 8.34 2.08
C GLY A 143 -10.86 8.15 3.46
N LEU A 144 -11.39 7.29 4.32
CA LEU A 144 -10.97 7.22 5.72
C LEU A 144 -10.21 5.93 6.08
N THR A 145 -10.26 4.88 5.26
CA THR A 145 -9.45 3.69 5.53
C THR A 145 -7.99 4.08 5.36
N MET A 146 -7.19 3.77 6.37
CA MET A 146 -5.75 4.02 6.36
C MET A 146 -5.01 2.89 5.66
N GLY A 147 -3.90 3.24 5.03
CA GLY A 147 -3.05 2.33 4.29
C GLY A 147 -1.73 2.12 5.00
N GLY A 148 -0.75 1.69 4.24
CA GLY A 148 0.59 1.47 4.73
C GLY A 148 1.39 0.58 3.80
N VAL A 149 2.61 0.25 4.21
CA VAL A 149 3.53 -0.59 3.45
C VAL A 149 3.98 -1.75 4.31
N MET A 150 4.05 -2.95 3.74
CA MET A 150 4.61 -4.13 4.40
C MET A 150 5.71 -4.76 3.55
N ILE A 151 6.65 -5.42 4.20
CA ILE A 151 7.59 -6.34 3.56
C ILE A 151 7.39 -7.72 4.18
N ILE A 152 7.10 -8.70 3.34
CA ILE A 152 6.79 -10.07 3.72
C ILE A 152 7.89 -10.96 3.14
N SER A 153 8.56 -11.74 3.99
CA SER A 153 9.58 -12.68 3.55
C SER A 153 8.97 -13.88 2.85
N THR A 154 9.80 -14.64 2.15
CA THR A 154 9.45 -16.01 1.77
C THR A 154 8.96 -16.77 3.01
N GLY A 155 7.84 -17.48 2.90
CA GLY A 155 7.19 -18.16 4.02
C GLY A 155 6.14 -17.32 4.78
N GLY A 156 5.92 -16.05 4.41
CA GLY A 156 4.76 -15.27 4.87
C GLY A 156 4.94 -14.49 6.16
N LYS A 157 6.16 -14.40 6.68
CA LYS A 157 6.46 -13.58 7.86
C LYS A 157 6.55 -12.11 7.45
N ILE A 158 5.81 -11.25 8.15
CA ILE A 158 5.91 -9.79 8.01
C ILE A 158 7.22 -9.34 8.69
N GLU A 159 8.22 -8.97 7.89
CA GLU A 159 9.52 -8.48 8.38
C GLU A 159 9.48 -6.99 8.72
N TYR A 160 8.57 -6.25 8.08
CA TYR A 160 8.36 -4.83 8.32
C TYR A 160 6.90 -4.46 8.01
N ALA A 161 6.35 -3.57 8.83
CA ALA A 161 5.05 -2.95 8.59
C ALA A 161 5.13 -1.48 9.00
N PHE A 162 4.80 -0.60 8.06
CA PHE A 162 4.60 0.82 8.27
C PHE A 162 3.11 1.14 8.15
N PRO A 163 2.37 1.19 9.27
CA PRO A 163 1.02 1.72 9.28
C PRO A 163 1.03 3.24 9.13
N GLU A 164 0.27 3.79 8.18
CA GLU A 164 0.06 5.23 8.14
C GLU A 164 -0.60 5.72 9.44
N ALA A 165 0.04 6.67 10.14
CA ALA A 165 -0.52 7.24 11.36
C ALA A 165 -1.50 8.38 11.04
N THR A 166 -1.25 9.12 9.96
CA THR A 166 -2.12 10.14 9.38
C THR A 166 -2.10 10.05 7.86
N PHE A 167 -3.01 10.76 7.20
CA PHE A 167 -3.13 10.77 5.74
C PHE A 167 -1.81 11.18 5.04
N GLY A 168 -1.34 10.34 4.12
CA GLY A 168 -0.18 10.63 3.26
C GLY A 168 1.16 10.53 3.98
N ASP A 169 1.21 9.77 5.08
CA ASP A 169 2.47 9.34 5.67
C ASP A 169 3.14 8.35 4.72
N HIS A 170 4.44 8.49 4.49
CA HIS A 170 5.22 7.53 3.72
C HIS A 170 6.16 6.79 4.65
N ALA A 171 6.34 5.49 4.40
CA ALA A 171 7.37 4.72 5.09
C ALA A 171 8.76 5.32 4.82
N PRO A 172 9.64 5.45 5.83
CA PRO A 172 11.02 5.87 5.62
C PRO A 172 11.72 4.92 4.63
N PHE A 173 12.25 5.48 3.55
CA PHE A 173 12.76 4.68 2.44
C PHE A 173 13.93 3.77 2.84
N GLU A 174 14.82 4.24 3.71
CA GLU A 174 15.95 3.45 4.23
C GLU A 174 15.49 2.26 5.08
N GLU A 175 14.39 2.41 5.83
CA GLU A 175 13.81 1.30 6.60
C GLU A 175 13.24 0.22 5.66
N LEU A 176 12.55 0.65 4.58
CA LEU A 176 12.08 -0.27 3.54
C LEU A 176 13.23 -1.04 2.90
N LEU A 177 14.33 -0.35 2.52
CA LEU A 177 15.50 -1.01 1.93
C LEU A 177 16.17 -1.99 2.90
N ALA A 178 16.32 -1.62 4.16
CA ALA A 178 16.91 -2.49 5.19
C ALA A 178 16.07 -3.75 5.42
N ALA A 179 14.75 -3.59 5.55
CA ALA A 179 13.83 -4.71 5.68
C ALA A 179 13.77 -5.59 4.42
N ALA A 180 13.86 -4.99 3.24
CA ALA A 180 13.91 -5.72 1.98
C ALA A 180 15.17 -6.58 1.85
N LYS A 181 16.35 -6.04 2.20
CA LYS A 181 17.60 -6.82 2.25
C LYS A 181 17.48 -8.02 3.20
N LYS A 182 16.99 -7.78 4.41
CA LYS A 182 16.74 -8.82 5.40
C LYS A 182 15.79 -9.90 4.88
N ALA A 183 14.67 -9.52 4.26
CA ALA A 183 13.69 -10.44 3.69
C ALA A 183 14.25 -11.25 2.50
N ALA A 184 15.19 -10.69 1.75
CA ALA A 184 15.91 -11.36 0.67
C ALA A 184 17.09 -12.22 1.15
N GLY A 185 17.40 -12.25 2.45
CA GLY A 185 18.56 -12.95 2.99
C GLY A 185 19.90 -12.34 2.56
N LYS A 186 19.94 -11.03 2.27
CA LYS A 186 21.12 -10.27 1.85
C LYS A 186 21.64 -9.35 2.95
#